data_AF-A0A1B9KV94-F1
#
_entry.id   AF-A0A1B9KV94-F1
#
_cell.length_a   1.000
_cell.length_b   1.000
_cell.length_c   1.000
_cell.angle_alpha   90.00
_cell.angle_beta   90.00
_cell.angle_gamma   90.00
#
_symmetry.space_group_name_H-M   'P 1'
#
loop_
_entity.id
_entity.type
_entity.pdbx_description
1 polymer ?
#
loop_
_entity_poly.entity_id
_entity_poly.type
_entity_poly.pdbx_seq_one_letter_code
_entity_poly.pdbx_strand_id
1 'polypeptide(L)'
;MAKIAGVFMFLCLLLICLYIKQIQVSKQRLEQVQELTNKLSQLEQKTIKDNQIIANNEITKRNLENQSLELQEKIDDLLKNNQCANEYVPSDITNSLYERAKSLHQSTNIRKLIN
;
A
#
# COMPACT_ATOMS: atom_id res chain seq x y z
N MET A 1 -27.20 4.24 71.37
CA MET A 1 -27.77 3.65 70.13
C MET A 1 -27.64 4.58 68.91
N ALA A 2 -27.95 5.88 69.01
CA ALA A 2 -27.86 6.83 67.88
C ALA A 2 -26.46 6.94 67.21
N LYS A 3 -25.36 6.89 68.00
CA LYS A 3 -23.99 6.95 67.45
C LYS A 3 -23.64 5.73 66.59
N ILE A 4 -24.10 4.53 66.98
CA ILE A 4 -23.86 3.28 66.24
C ILE A 4 -24.68 3.28 64.95
N ALA A 5 -25.93 3.74 64.99
CA ALA A 5 -26.77 3.90 63.80
C ALA A 5 -26.17 4.90 62.79
N GLY A 6 -25.57 6.00 63.27
CA GLY A 6 -24.89 6.97 62.41
C GLY A 6 -23.67 6.40 61.68
N VAL A 7 -22.83 5.63 62.37
CA VAL A 7 -21.66 4.95 61.77
C VAL A 7 -22.10 3.90 60.74
N PHE A 8 -23.17 3.15 61.04
CA PHE A 8 -23.71 2.17 60.11
C PHE A 8 -24.27 2.81 58.83
N MET A 9 -25.00 3.92 58.95
CA MET A 9 -25.50 4.68 57.80
C MET A 9 -24.37 5.21 56.92
N PHE A 10 -23.30 5.72 57.53
CA PHE A 10 -22.13 6.18 56.81
C PHE A 10 -21.43 5.05 56.03
N LEU A 11 -21.27 3.87 56.66
CA LEU A 11 -20.75 2.67 55.99
C LEU A 11 -21.62 2.24 54.81
N CYS A 12 -22.95 2.23 54.96
CA CYS A 12 -23.86 1.91 53.85
C CYS A 12 -23.72 2.91 52.69
N LEU A 13 -23.62 4.21 52.97
CA LEU A 13 -23.43 5.22 51.93
C LEU A 13 -22.10 5.05 51.19
N LEU A 14 -21.01 4.74 51.91
CA LEU A 14 -19.72 4.45 51.28
C LEU A 14 -19.79 3.23 50.36
N LEU A 15 -20.44 2.15 50.78
CA LEU A 15 -20.62 0.95 49.96
C LEU A 15 -21.44 1.25 48.70
N ILE A 16 -22.51 2.04 48.82
CA ILE A 16 -23.32 2.48 47.67
C ILE A 16 -22.49 3.33 46.70
N CYS A 17 -21.70 4.28 47.20
CA CYS A 17 -20.82 5.10 46.36
C CYS A 17 -19.77 4.25 45.62
N LEU A 18 -19.16 3.27 46.30
CA LEU A 18 -18.20 2.36 45.67
C LEU A 18 -18.87 1.50 44.59
N TYR A 19 -20.07 0.99 44.85
CA TYR A 19 -20.84 0.19 43.89
C TYR A 19 -21.19 0.99 42.63
N ILE A 20 -21.69 2.23 42.78
CA ILE A 20 -22.00 3.12 41.66
C ILE A 20 -20.73 3.41 40.84
N LYS A 21 -19.61 3.72 41.51
CA LYS A 21 -18.33 3.99 40.85
C LYS A 21 -17.85 2.77 40.07
N GLN A 22 -17.99 1.57 40.62
CA GLN A 22 -17.61 0.33 39.94
C GLN A 22 -18.44 0.09 38.67
N ILE A 23 -19.76 0.31 38.72
CA ILE A 23 -20.63 0.22 37.54
C ILE A 23 -20.23 1.23 36.46
N GLN A 24 -19.94 2.46 36.86
CA GLN A 24 -19.54 3.50 35.90
C GLN A 24 -18.23 3.14 35.21
N VAL A 25 -17.24 2.66 35.96
CA VAL A 25 -15.95 2.21 35.41
C VAL A 25 -16.11 0.98 34.51
N SER A 26 -16.99 0.03 34.86
CA SER A 26 -17.25 -1.12 33.99
C SER A 26 -17.92 -0.71 32.67
N LYS A 27 -18.85 0.25 32.71
CA LYS A 27 -19.49 0.79 31.50
C LYS A 27 -18.47 1.48 30.59
N GLN A 28 -17.65 2.37 31.15
CA GLN A 28 -16.60 3.07 30.39
C GLN A 28 -15.61 2.09 29.75
N ARG A 29 -15.19 1.05 30.48
CA ARG A 29 -14.31 0.02 29.90
C ARG A 29 -14.98 -0.74 28.76
N LEU A 30 -16.27 -1.05 28.88
CA LEU A 30 -17.01 -1.74 27.83
C LEU A 30 -17.14 -0.90 26.56
N GLU A 31 -17.43 0.40 26.71
CA GLU A 31 -17.46 1.36 25.60
C GLU A 31 -16.09 1.47 24.92
N GLN A 32 -15.01 1.57 25.70
CA GLN A 32 -13.64 1.58 25.15
C GLN A 32 -13.33 0.29 24.39
N VAL A 33 -13.65 -0.89 24.96
CA VAL A 33 -13.43 -2.17 24.28
C VAL A 33 -14.21 -2.24 22.96
N GLN A 34 -15.45 -1.76 22.95
CA GLN A 34 -16.27 -1.73 21.74
C GLN A 34 -15.67 -0.77 20.69
N GLU A 35 -15.21 0.41 21.09
CA GLU A 35 -14.54 1.35 20.20
C GLU A 35 -13.25 0.77 19.61
N LEU A 36 -12.40 0.15 20.44
CA LEU A 36 -11.18 -0.50 19.99
C LEU A 36 -11.48 -1.66 19.02
N THR A 37 -12.50 -2.47 19.31
CA THR A 37 -12.92 -3.58 18.44
C THR A 37 -13.39 -3.06 17.08
N ASN A 38 -14.16 -1.97 17.06
CA ASN A 38 -14.61 -1.35 15.81
C ASN A 38 -13.43 -0.79 15.01
N LYS A 39 -12.49 -0.11 15.66
CA LYS A 39 -11.28 0.40 15.00
C LYS A 39 -10.43 -0.73 14.43
N LEU A 40 -10.28 -1.83 15.16
CA LEU A 40 -9.53 -3.00 14.70
C LEU A 40 -10.16 -3.62 13.46
N SER A 41 -11.48 -3.80 13.45
CA SER A 41 -12.23 -4.33 12.31
C SER A 41 -12.11 -3.42 11.08
N GLN A 42 -12.18 -2.10 11.26
CA GLN A 42 -11.96 -1.13 10.17
C GLN A 42 -10.53 -1.20 9.63
N LEU A 43 -9.53 -1.35 10.51
CA LEU A 43 -8.13 -1.49 10.11
C LEU A 43 -7.92 -2.76 9.28
N GLU A 44 -8.46 -3.89 9.73
CA GLU A 44 -8.35 -5.17 9.01
C GLU A 44 -8.95 -5.09 7.61
N GLN A 45 -10.17 -4.52 7.50
CA GLN A 45 -10.80 -4.31 6.19
C GLN A 45 -9.98 -3.37 5.30
N LYS A 46 -9.39 -2.32 5.86
CA LYS A 46 -8.52 -1.41 5.11
C LYS A 46 -7.27 -2.12 4.61
N THR A 47 -6.61 -2.92 5.45
CA THR A 47 -5.43 -3.70 5.07
C THR A 47 -5.74 -4.68 3.94
N ILE A 48 -6.90 -5.37 3.98
CA ILE A 48 -7.32 -6.25 2.89
C ILE A 48 -7.48 -5.48 1.58
N LYS A 49 -8.14 -4.31 1.61
CA LYS A 49 -8.32 -3.47 0.42
C LYS A 49 -6.99 -2.93 -0.12
N ASP A 50 -6.12 -2.45 0.76
CA ASP A 50 -4.82 -1.90 0.38
C ASP A 50 -3.94 -2.99 -0.27
N ASN A 51 -3.95 -4.21 0.28
CA ASN A 51 -3.23 -5.34 -0.31
C ASN A 51 -3.77 -5.74 -1.70
N GLN A 52 -5.08 -5.71 -1.90
CA GLN A 52 -5.68 -5.95 -3.22
C GLN A 52 -5.26 -4.88 -4.24
N ILE A 53 -5.21 -3.61 -3.82
CA ILE A 53 -4.74 -2.51 -4.67
C ILE A 53 -3.27 -2.72 -5.05
N ILE A 54 -2.41 -3.09 -4.10
CA ILE A 54 -1.00 -3.36 -4.36
C ILE A 54 -0.84 -4.50 -5.37
N ALA A 55 -1.55 -5.62 -5.19
CA ALA A 55 -1.49 -6.74 -6.12
C ALA A 55 -1.94 -6.35 -7.55
N ASN A 56 -3.03 -5.57 -7.66
CA ASN A 56 -3.49 -5.07 -8.96
C ASN A 56 -2.49 -4.10 -9.60
N ASN A 57 -1.87 -3.24 -8.80
CA ASN A 57 -0.86 -2.30 -9.29
C ASN A 57 0.39 -3.04 -9.79
N GLU A 58 0.83 -4.11 -9.13
CA GLU A 58 1.95 -4.93 -9.59
C GLU A 58 1.68 -5.64 -10.92
N ILE A 59 0.47 -6.17 -11.10
CA ILE A 59 0.03 -6.76 -12.38
C ILE A 59 0.01 -5.68 -13.47
N THR A 60 -0.59 -4.52 -13.17
CA THR A 60 -0.70 -3.41 -14.11
C THR A 60 0.68 -2.90 -14.51
N LYS A 61 1.61 -2.76 -13.57
CA LYS A 61 3.00 -2.38 -13.83
C LYS A 61 3.67 -3.35 -14.81
N ARG A 62 3.55 -4.66 -14.56
CA ARG A 62 4.11 -5.69 -15.47
C ARG A 62 3.50 -5.61 -16.87
N ASN A 63 2.20 -5.39 -16.99
CA ASN A 63 1.55 -5.22 -18.29
C ASN A 63 2.05 -3.98 -19.02
N LEU A 64 2.20 -2.85 -18.33
CA LEU A 64 2.73 -1.62 -18.91
C LEU A 64 4.19 -1.77 -19.34
N GLU A 65 5.01 -2.47 -18.56
CA GLU A 65 6.40 -2.78 -18.92
C GLU A 65 6.47 -3.64 -20.19
N ASN A 66 5.63 -4.68 -20.29
CA ASN A 66 5.54 -5.52 -21.50
C ASN A 66 5.06 -4.73 -22.72
N GLN A 67 4.03 -3.89 -22.57
CA GLN A 67 3.53 -3.03 -23.65
C GLN A 67 4.59 -2.02 -24.10
N SER A 68 5.36 -1.46 -23.16
CA SER A 68 6.43 -0.53 -23.47
C SER A 68 7.55 -1.21 -24.26
N LEU A 69 7.91 -2.44 -23.90
CA LEU A 69 8.88 -3.25 -24.65
C LEU A 69 8.38 -3.55 -26.07
N GLU A 70 7.14 -4.01 -26.22
CA GLU A 70 6.55 -4.30 -27.53
C GLU A 70 6.50 -3.05 -28.43
N LEU A 71 6.18 -1.89 -27.86
CA LEU A 71 6.17 -0.63 -28.60
C LEU A 71 7.59 -0.22 -29.02
N GLN A 72 8.58 -0.40 -28.16
CA GLN A 72 9.99 -0.14 -28.50
C GLN A 72 10.45 -1.05 -29.64
N GLU A 73 10.16 -2.34 -29.58
CA GLU A 73 10.49 -3.28 -30.68
C GLU A 73 9.85 -2.87 -32.01
N LYS A 74 8.59 -2.45 -31.99
CA LYS A 74 7.90 -1.93 -33.19
C LYS A 74 8.55 -0.66 -33.74
N ILE A 75 8.92 0.28 -32.87
CA ILE A 75 9.61 1.51 -33.29
C ILE A 75 10.98 1.18 -33.87
N ASP A 76 11.72 0.29 -33.23
CA ASP A 76 13.03 -0.20 -33.68
C ASP A 76 12.95 -0.79 -35.09
N ASP A 77 11.95 -1.65 -35.35
CA ASP A 77 11.72 -2.23 -36.68
C ASP A 77 11.38 -1.18 -37.75
N LEU A 78 10.60 -0.16 -37.38
CA LEU A 78 10.27 0.95 -38.29
C LEU A 78 11.48 1.84 -38.59
N LEU A 79 12.34 2.07 -37.60
CA LEU A 79 13.57 2.85 -37.77
C LEU A 79 14.60 2.10 -38.63
N LYS A 80 14.78 0.81 -38.38
CA LYS A 80 15.71 -0.04 -39.14
C LYS A 80 15.34 -0.12 -40.63
N ASN A 81 14.05 -0.18 -40.94
CA ASN A 81 13.54 -0.31 -42.30
C ASN A 81 13.15 1.04 -42.94
N ASN A 82 13.67 2.16 -42.42
CA ASN A 82 13.35 3.49 -42.94
C ASN A 82 14.06 3.74 -44.28
N GLN A 83 13.30 3.68 -45.38
CA GLN A 83 13.82 3.90 -46.73
C GLN A 83 14.44 5.29 -46.92
N CYS A 84 13.84 6.32 -46.30
CA CYS A 84 14.35 7.69 -46.39
C CYS A 84 15.74 7.80 -45.75
N ALA A 85 15.98 7.17 -44.59
CA ALA A 85 17.30 7.15 -43.97
C ALA A 85 18.32 6.30 -44.76
N ASN A 86 17.91 5.15 -45.28
CA ASN A 86 18.79 4.24 -46.03
C ASN A 86 19.23 4.78 -47.41
N GLU A 87 18.53 5.77 -47.96
CA GLU A 87 18.97 6.49 -49.17
C GLU A 87 20.14 7.43 -48.93
N TYR A 88 20.26 8.01 -47.72
CA TYR A 88 21.29 9.00 -47.39
C TYR A 88 22.40 8.47 -46.48
N VAL A 89 22.16 7.36 -45.78
CA VAL A 89 23.11 6.74 -44.86
C VAL A 89 23.32 5.28 -45.25
N PRO A 90 24.56 4.84 -45.54
CA PRO A 90 24.84 3.45 -45.86
C PRO A 90 24.35 2.52 -44.74
N SER A 91 23.75 1.39 -45.13
CA SER A 91 23.12 0.41 -44.22
C SER A 91 24.00 0.01 -43.03
N ASP A 92 25.32 -0.03 -43.24
CA ASP A 92 26.31 -0.46 -42.25
C ASP A 92 26.44 0.54 -41.10
N ILE A 93 26.37 1.83 -41.41
CA ILE A 93 26.39 2.90 -40.39
C ILE A 93 25.06 2.90 -39.62
N THR A 94 23.94 2.79 -40.33
CA THR A 94 22.59 2.75 -39.74
C THR A 94 22.44 1.56 -38.79
N ASN A 95 22.90 0.37 -39.19
CA ASN A 95 22.93 -0.81 -38.31
C ASN A 95 23.84 -0.62 -37.10
N SER A 96 25.03 -0.02 -37.25
CA SER A 96 25.92 0.21 -36.10
C SER A 96 25.32 1.20 -35.08
N LEU A 97 24.62 2.23 -35.56
CA LEU A 97 23.92 3.21 -34.72
C LEU A 97 22.73 2.57 -34.00
N TYR A 98 21.99 1.71 -34.71
CA TYR A 98 20.91 0.90 -34.14
C TYR A 98 21.42 -0.02 -33.01
N GLU A 99 22.47 -0.82 -33.26
CA GLU A 99 23.03 -1.71 -32.24
C GLU A 99 23.59 -0.94 -31.03
N ARG A 100 24.19 0.25 -31.27
CA ARG A 100 24.65 1.12 -30.19
C ARG A 100 23.49 1.64 -29.35
N ALA A 101 22.42 2.13 -29.98
CA ALA A 101 21.22 2.60 -29.27
C ALA A 101 20.57 1.47 -28.45
N LYS A 102 20.44 0.27 -29.04
CA LYS A 102 19.93 -0.93 -28.40
C LYS A 102 20.74 -1.34 -27.17
N SER A 103 22.08 -1.35 -27.29
CA SER A 103 22.98 -1.71 -26.18
C SER A 103 22.88 -0.74 -24.98
N LEU A 104 22.69 0.56 -25.26
CA LEU A 104 22.52 1.59 -24.22
C LEU A 104 21.22 1.38 -23.44
N HIS A 105 20.12 1.03 -24.12
CA HIS A 105 18.85 0.71 -23.48
C HIS A 105 18.90 -0.57 -22.64
N GLN A 106 19.47 -1.66 -23.17
CA GLN A 106 19.62 -2.91 -22.41
C GLN A 106 20.49 -2.73 -21.15
N SER A 107 21.58 -1.94 -21.24
CA SER A 107 22.43 -1.65 -20.07
C SER A 107 21.70 -0.90 -18.95
N THR A 108 20.68 -0.11 -19.31
CA THR A 108 19.86 0.66 -18.36
C THR A 108 18.85 -0.27 -17.66
N ASN A 109 18.26 -1.22 -18.38
CA ASN A 109 17.38 -2.25 -17.81
C ASN A 109 18.12 -3.19 -16.84
N ILE A 110 19.36 -3.59 -17.16
CA ILE A 110 20.18 -4.44 -16.26
C ILE A 110 20.53 -3.72 -14.96
N ARG A 111 20.85 -2.43 -15.01
CA ARG A 111 21.19 -1.65 -13.80
C ARG A 111 20.00 -1.52 -12.82
N LYS A 112 18.77 -1.62 -13.32
CA LYS A 112 17.53 -1.60 -12.52
C LYS A 112 17.22 -2.97 -11.88
N LEU A 113 17.86 -4.04 -12.33
CA LEU A 113 17.68 -5.41 -11.84
C LEU A 113 18.71 -5.79 -10.74
N ILE A 114 19.81 -5.03 -10.62
CA ILE A 114 20.94 -5.31 -9.73
C ILE A 114 20.88 -4.47 -8.43
N ASN A 115 20.01 -3.45 -8.37
CA ASN A 115 19.70 -2.65 -7.17
C ASN A 115 18.29 -2.93 -6.66
#